data_AF-A0A9X9A4M8-F1
#
_entry.id   AF-A0A9X9A4M8-F1
#
_cell.length_a   1.000
_cell.length_b   1.000
_cell.length_c   1.000
_cell.angle_alpha   90.00
_cell.angle_beta   90.00
_cell.angle_gamma   90.00
#
_symmetry.space_group_name_H-M   'P 1'
#
loop_
_entity.id
_entity.type
_entity.pdbx_description
1 polymer ?
#
loop_
_entity_poly.entity_id
_entity_poly.type
_entity_poly.pdbx_seq_one_letter_code
_entity_poly.pdbx_strand_id
1 'polypeptide(L)'
;AQKLGAAGVVLGVLNERNEVDEEKLADLLSVVDGINVTYHRAIDDIENPVEAMRTLKKFHKVTHVLTSGGQGNIVENIPVLTEMQKVSDGQIQLVAGAGVTKE
;
A
#
# COMPACT_ATOMS: atom_id res chain seq x y z
N ALA A 1 15.22 -8.73 8.37
CA ALA A 1 15.25 -8.70 6.89
C ALA A 1 16.49 -7.95 6.35
N GLN A 2 16.68 -6.66 6.68
CA GLN A 2 17.78 -5.86 6.12
C GLN A 2 19.18 -6.41 6.42
N LYS A 3 19.46 -6.80 7.67
CA LYS A 3 20.73 -7.44 8.05
C LYS A 3 21.00 -8.76 7.30
N LEU A 4 19.98 -9.34 6.67
CA LEU A 4 20.06 -10.56 5.86
C LEU A 4 20.13 -10.25 4.35
N GLY A 5 20.25 -8.98 3.95
CA GLY A 5 20.40 -8.58 2.54
C GLY A 5 19.10 -8.48 1.74
N ALA A 6 17.93 -8.38 2.39
CA ALA A 6 16.67 -8.18 1.68
C ALA A 6 16.63 -6.81 0.98
N ALA A 7 16.23 -6.79 -0.30
CA ALA A 7 16.09 -5.57 -1.10
C ALA A 7 14.87 -4.71 -0.72
N GLY A 8 13.92 -5.29 0.01
CA GLY A 8 12.72 -4.62 0.47
C GLY A 8 11.97 -5.43 1.52
N VAL A 9 10.98 -4.80 2.12
CA VAL A 9 10.02 -5.41 3.05
C VAL A 9 8.60 -5.11 2.60
N VAL A 10 7.69 -6.03 2.91
CA VAL A 10 6.26 -5.89 2.64
C VAL A 10 5.55 -5.94 3.99
N LEU A 11 4.75 -4.93 4.28
CA LEU A 11 4.04 -4.77 5.56
C LEU A 11 2.73 -4.04 5.35
N GLY A 12 1.89 -3.99 6.37
CA GLY A 12 0.73 -3.11 6.41
C GLY A 12 -0.02 -3.36 7.71
N VAL A 13 -0.61 -2.31 8.26
CA VAL A 13 -1.16 -2.34 9.60
C VAL A 13 -2.41 -1.48 9.64
N LEU A 14 -3.49 -2.07 10.12
CA LEU A 14 -4.77 -1.41 10.28
C LEU A 14 -5.07 -1.20 11.77
N ASN A 15 -5.79 -0.13 12.06
CA ASN A 15 -6.36 0.11 13.38
C ASN A 15 -7.70 -0.65 13.53
N GLU A 16 -8.32 -0.57 14.70
CA GLU A 16 -9.58 -1.26 15.00
C GLU A 16 -10.77 -0.78 14.14
N ARG A 17 -10.62 0.34 13.43
CA ARG A 17 -11.63 0.90 12.50
C ARG A 17 -11.37 0.52 11.04
N ASN A 18 -10.43 -0.39 10.78
CA ASN A 18 -9.98 -0.74 9.42
C ASN A 18 -9.48 0.48 8.62
N GLU A 19 -8.75 1.37 9.28
CA GLU A 19 -7.99 2.45 8.63
C GLU A 19 -6.49 2.20 8.80
N VAL A 20 -5.64 2.89 8.03
CA VAL A 20 -4.18 2.82 8.21
C VAL A 20 -3.83 3.21 9.65
N ASP A 21 -3.16 2.32 10.37
CA ASP A 21 -2.64 2.61 11.71
C ASP A 21 -1.37 3.45 11.58
N GLU A 22 -1.54 4.78 11.53
CA GLU A 22 -0.46 5.74 11.30
C GLU A 22 0.66 5.64 12.35
N GLU A 23 0.31 5.38 13.62
CA GLU A 23 1.26 5.28 14.73
C GLU A 23 2.13 4.01 14.58
N LYS A 24 1.50 2.83 14.46
CA LYS A 24 2.25 1.59 14.28
C LYS A 24 3.01 1.56 12.97
N LEU A 25 2.47 2.16 11.91
CA LEU A 25 3.18 2.29 10.65
C LEU A 25 4.44 3.15 10.82
N ALA A 26 4.36 4.28 11.53
CA ALA A 26 5.53 5.10 11.84
C ALA A 26 6.60 4.32 12.62
N ASP A 27 6.18 3.55 13.63
CA ASP A 27 7.08 2.71 14.43
C ASP A 27 7.80 1.67 13.57
N LEU A 28 7.07 0.96 12.71
CA LEU A 28 7.65 -0.01 11.78
C LEU A 28 8.63 0.65 10.80
N LEU A 29 8.29 1.83 10.28
CA LEU A 29 9.13 2.58 9.35
C LEU A 29 10.35 3.21 10.04
N SER A 30 10.33 3.41 11.36
CA SER A 30 11.46 3.97 12.10
C SER A 30 12.72 3.09 12.04
N VAL A 31 12.53 1.77 11.92
CA VAL A 31 13.61 0.76 11.89
C VAL A 31 13.99 0.31 10.48
N VAL A 32 13.35 0.86 9.45
CA VAL A 32 13.63 0.56 8.03
C VAL A 32 14.37 1.74 7.39
N ASP A 33 15.50 1.46 6.73
CA ASP A 33 16.28 2.50 6.05
C ASP A 33 16.96 2.01 4.76
N GLY A 34 16.90 2.79 3.69
CA GLY A 34 17.60 2.49 2.44
C GLY A 34 17.12 1.25 1.65
N ILE A 35 15.93 0.70 1.95
CA ILE A 35 15.31 -0.41 1.19
C ILE A 35 13.87 -0.06 0.80
N ASN A 36 13.32 -0.78 -0.16
CA ASN A 36 11.93 -0.60 -0.56
C ASN A 36 10.96 -1.05 0.54
N VAL A 37 9.90 -0.26 0.77
CA VAL A 37 8.76 -0.66 1.60
C VAL A 37 7.51 -0.71 0.74
N THR A 38 6.86 -1.87 0.74
CA THR A 38 5.57 -2.08 0.08
C THR A 38 4.47 -2.17 1.14
N TYR A 39 3.47 -1.30 1.06
CA TYR A 39 2.23 -1.49 1.81
C TYR A 39 1.40 -2.58 1.10
N HIS A 40 1.14 -3.70 1.77
CA HIS A 40 0.44 -4.83 1.15
C HIS A 40 -1.08 -4.61 1.05
N ARG A 41 -1.81 -5.70 0.80
CA ARG A 41 -3.25 -5.73 0.55
C ARG A 41 -4.16 -5.37 1.72
N ALA A 42 -3.64 -5.07 2.91
CA ALA A 42 -4.46 -4.49 3.98
C ALA A 42 -5.21 -3.21 3.54
N ILE A 43 -4.70 -2.48 2.53
CA ILE A 43 -5.41 -1.34 1.95
C ILE A 43 -6.73 -1.75 1.27
N ASP A 44 -6.84 -2.99 0.78
CA ASP A 44 -8.03 -3.50 0.12
C ASP A 44 -9.17 -3.77 1.11
N ASP A 45 -8.88 -3.90 2.41
CA ASP A 45 -9.87 -4.06 3.49
C ASP A 45 -10.40 -2.71 4.01
N ILE A 46 -9.83 -1.59 3.57
CA ILE A 46 -10.24 -0.24 3.96
C ILE A 46 -11.42 0.20 3.08
N GLU A 47 -12.45 0.80 3.69
CA GLU A 47 -13.66 1.25 3.00
C GLU A 47 -13.36 2.21 1.83
N ASN A 48 -12.37 3.09 2.00
CA ASN A 48 -11.92 4.00 0.95
C ASN A 48 -10.40 3.88 0.71
N PRO A 49 -9.97 3.02 -0.22
CA PRO A 49 -8.55 2.84 -0.57
C PRO A 49 -7.88 4.11 -1.11
N VAL A 50 -8.65 5.03 -1.71
CA VAL A 50 -8.13 6.29 -2.26
C VAL A 50 -7.75 7.26 -1.13
N GLU A 51 -8.56 7.36 -0.08
CA GLU A 51 -8.19 8.12 1.13
C GLU A 51 -7.03 7.45 1.87
N ALA A 52 -7.01 6.12 1.95
CA ALA A 52 -5.87 5.40 2.52
C ALA A 52 -4.56 5.71 1.76
N MET A 53 -4.60 5.80 0.42
CA MET A 53 -3.45 6.23 -0.37
C MET A 53 -2.98 7.64 0.01
N ARG A 54 -3.90 8.60 0.25
CA ARG A 54 -3.52 9.95 0.75
C ARG A 54 -2.83 9.88 2.09
N THR A 55 -3.30 9.02 2.99
CA THR A 55 -2.65 8.79 4.29
C THR A 55 -1.26 8.20 4.11
N LEU A 56 -1.10 7.17 3.27
CA LEU A 56 0.20 6.54 3.02
C LEU A 56 1.24 7.50 2.42
N LYS A 57 0.82 8.48 1.61
CA LYS A 57 1.73 9.53 1.08
C LYS A 57 2.41 10.37 2.16
N LYS A 58 1.86 10.46 3.37
CA LYS A 58 2.52 11.15 4.49
C LYS A 58 3.83 10.44 4.89
N PHE A 59 3.96 9.16 4.56
CA PHE A 59 5.09 8.31 4.94
C PHE A 59 6.04 8.13 3.77
N HIS A 60 7.04 9.01 3.66
CA HIS A 60 8.01 9.01 2.55
C HIS A 60 8.79 7.69 2.36
N LYS A 61 8.82 6.82 3.38
CA LYS A 61 9.47 5.51 3.33
C LYS A 61 8.60 4.45 2.63
N VAL A 62 7.29 4.68 2.50
CA VAL A 62 6.40 3.81 1.73
C VAL A 62 6.63 4.08 0.25
N THR A 63 7.18 3.10 -0.45
CA THR A 63 7.58 3.23 -1.86
C THR A 63 6.56 2.62 -2.82
N HIS A 64 5.87 1.56 -2.39
CA HIS A 64 4.93 0.82 -3.22
C HIS A 64 3.66 0.51 -2.43
N VAL A 65 2.55 0.34 -3.15
CA VAL A 65 1.28 -0.19 -2.61
C VAL A 65 0.83 -1.35 -3.49
N LEU A 66 0.69 -2.54 -2.91
CA LEU A 66 0.11 -3.71 -3.56
C LEU A 66 -1.39 -3.76 -3.26
N THR A 67 -2.23 -3.67 -4.30
CA THR A 67 -3.68 -3.50 -4.14
C THR A 67 -4.46 -4.11 -5.30
N SER A 68 -5.69 -4.53 -5.01
CA SER A 68 -6.74 -4.83 -5.99
C SER A 68 -7.75 -3.69 -6.16
N GLY A 69 -7.49 -2.51 -5.57
CA GLY A 69 -8.38 -1.35 -5.57
C GLY A 69 -9.57 -1.50 -4.61
N GLY A 70 -9.45 -2.34 -3.58
CA GLY A 70 -10.54 -2.73 -2.69
C GLY A 70 -10.87 -4.22 -2.77
N GLN A 71 -11.95 -4.62 -2.08
CA GLN A 71 -12.50 -5.98 -2.10
C GLN A 71 -13.05 -6.34 -3.48
N GLY A 72 -13.19 -7.64 -3.76
CA GLY A 72 -13.80 -8.15 -4.99
C GLY A 72 -12.83 -8.31 -6.15
N ASN A 73 -13.35 -8.25 -7.38
CA ASN A 73 -12.58 -8.49 -8.59
C ASN A 73 -11.81 -7.23 -9.00
N ILE A 74 -10.50 -7.37 -9.27
CA ILE A 74 -9.64 -6.26 -9.67
C ILE A 74 -10.13 -5.52 -10.93
N VAL A 75 -10.77 -6.22 -11.86
CA VAL A 75 -11.30 -5.63 -13.10
C VAL A 75 -12.43 -4.64 -12.78
N GLU A 76 -13.26 -4.96 -11.79
CA GLU A 76 -14.35 -4.07 -11.34
C GLU A 76 -13.79 -2.83 -10.62
N ASN A 77 -12.60 -2.96 -10.02
CA ASN A 77 -11.93 -1.90 -9.26
C ASN A 77 -10.98 -1.03 -10.10
N ILE A 78 -10.91 -1.21 -11.42
CA ILE A 78 -10.08 -0.37 -12.31
C ILE A 78 -10.33 1.14 -12.11
N PRO A 79 -11.58 1.63 -11.95
CA PRO A 79 -11.82 3.05 -11.66
C PRO A 79 -11.17 3.51 -10.35
N VAL A 80 -11.22 2.69 -9.29
CA VAL A 80 -10.60 2.98 -7.99
C VAL A 80 -9.07 2.99 -8.12
N LEU A 81 -8.49 1.99 -8.79
CA LEU A 81 -7.05 1.94 -9.07
C LEU A 81 -6.56 3.16 -9.84
N THR A 82 -7.35 3.63 -10.81
CA THR A 82 -7.06 4.84 -11.59
C THR A 82 -7.01 6.08 -10.69
N GLU A 83 -7.98 6.23 -9.78
CA GLU A 83 -7.98 7.33 -8.81
C GLU A 83 -6.84 7.23 -7.81
N MET A 84 -6.53 6.03 -7.31
CA MET A 84 -5.37 5.80 -6.45
C MET A 84 -4.06 6.18 -7.14
N GLN A 85 -3.90 5.86 -8.43
CA GLN A 85 -2.73 6.23 -9.21
C GLN A 85 -2.60 7.74 -9.39
N LYS A 86 -3.72 8.44 -9.65
CA LYS A 86 -3.74 9.91 -9.69
C LYS A 86 -3.34 10.51 -8.34
N VAL A 87 -3.92 9.99 -7.26
CA VAL A 87 -3.65 10.45 -5.91
C VAL A 87 -2.21 10.18 -5.51
N SER A 88 -1.61 9.05 -5.91
CA SER A 88 -0.22 8.72 -5.57
C SER A 88 0.78 9.73 -6.13
N ASP A 89 0.44 10.39 -7.25
CA ASP A 89 1.20 11.50 -7.84
C ASP A 89 2.69 11.16 -8.04
N GLY A 90 2.96 9.91 -8.42
CA GLY A 90 4.32 9.38 -8.61
C GLY A 90 5.16 9.21 -7.34
N GLN A 91 4.65 9.58 -6.15
CA GLN A 91 5.36 9.41 -4.88
C GLN A 91 5.35 7.95 -4.42
N ILE A 92 4.26 7.24 -4.70
CA ILE A 92 4.09 5.82 -4.39
C ILE A 92 3.75 5.07 -5.68
N GLN A 93 4.50 3.99 -5.95
CA GLN A 93 4.25 3.12 -7.07
C GLN A 93 3.09 2.15 -6.75
N LEU A 94 2.02 2.21 -7.53
CA LEU A 94 0.96 1.21 -7.44
C LEU A 94 1.40 -0.09 -8.12
N VAL A 95 1.18 -1.20 -7.42
CA VAL A 95 1.35 -2.55 -7.92
C VAL A 95 -0.01 -3.22 -7.91
N ALA A 96 -0.60 -3.42 -9.09
CA ALA A 96 -1.85 -4.15 -9.24
C ALA A 96 -1.63 -5.64 -8.89
N GLY A 97 -2.51 -6.22 -8.07
CA GLY A 97 -2.41 -7.61 -7.66
C GLY A 97 -3.76 -8.23 -7.30
N ALA A 98 -3.73 -9.53 -6.99
CA ALA A 98 -4.90 -10.39 -6.74
C ALA A 98 -5.76 -10.69 -7.98
N GLY A 99 -5.35 -11.73 -8.72
CA GLY A 99 -6.09 -12.21 -9.89
C GLY A 99 -5.67 -11.59 -11.22
N VAL A 100 -4.60 -10.80 -11.24
CA VAL A 100 -3.95 -10.39 -12.49
C VAL A 100 -3.40 -11.63 -13.19
N THR A 101 -3.91 -11.90 -14.39
CA THR A 101 -3.51 -13.01 -15.25
C THR A 101 -3.11 -12.46 -16.62
N LYS A 102 -2.79 -13.32 -17.59
CA LYS A 102 -2.28 -12.88 -18.89
C LYS A 102 -3.40 -12.38 -19.81
N GLU A 103 -4.56 -12.99 -19.65
CA GLU A 103 -5.82 -12.70 -20.34
C GLU A 103 -6.27 -11.25 -20.11
#